data_AF-A0A1Z9RK19-F1
#
_entry.id   AF-A0A1Z9RK19-F1
#
_cell.length_a   1.000
_cell.length_b   1.000
_cell.length_c   1.000
_cell.angle_alpha   90.00
_cell.angle_beta   90.00
_cell.angle_gamma   90.00
#
_symmetry.space_group_name_H-M   'P 1'
#
loop_
_entity.id
_entity.type
_entity.pdbx_description
1 polymer ?
#
loop_
_entity_poly.entity_id
_entity_poly.type
_entity_poly.pdbx_seq_one_letter_code
_entity_poly.pdbx_strand_id
1 'polypeptide(L)'
;MRIIILFYILFNLELIAKDYVFKAYATSDLNTIDISENEKFSSYTSNGLWDDSDGDYGSEKCSGFVRQSFDEVDLQVYCETVNQNGDIFWNSRIRKSIKGAGAGQMTILNGTGKYRKYIGLICPYGILYKKKDAWFKAKCKFEN
;
A
#
# COMPACT_ATOMS: atom_id res chain seq x y z
N MET A 1 -37.44 32.94 14.95
CA MET A 1 -36.38 32.39 15.85
C MET A 1 -36.26 30.87 15.81
N ARG A 2 -37.34 30.07 15.83
CA ARG A 2 -37.24 28.59 15.79
C ARG A 2 -36.64 27.99 14.48
N ILE A 3 -36.83 28.64 13.33
CA ILE A 3 -36.33 28.16 12.03
C ILE A 3 -34.81 28.41 11.86
N ILE A 4 -34.28 29.47 12.45
CA ILE A 4 -32.84 29.83 12.36
C ILE A 4 -31.98 28.82 13.14
N ILE A 5 -32.51 28.26 14.22
CA ILE A 5 -31.83 27.25 15.04
C ILE A 5 -31.69 25.92 14.27
N LEU A 6 -32.66 25.57 13.41
CA LEU A 6 -32.60 24.35 12.60
C LEU A 6 -31.51 24.42 11.52
N PHE A 7 -31.24 25.61 10.98
CA PHE A 7 -30.18 25.84 9.99
C PHE A 7 -28.77 25.77 10.61
N TYR A 8 -28.63 26.13 11.88
CA TYR A 8 -27.34 26.08 12.60
C TYR A 8 -26.91 24.63 12.94
N ILE A 9 -27.88 23.72 13.12
CA ILE A 9 -27.62 22.30 13.40
C ILE A 9 -27.15 21.55 12.14
N LEU A 10 -27.60 21.96 10.95
CA LEU A 10 -27.19 21.34 9.67
C LEU A 10 -25.78 21.76 9.21
N PHE A 11 -25.23 22.87 9.74
CA PHE A 11 -23.94 23.41 9.30
C PHE A 11 -22.71 22.80 10.00
N ASN A 12 -22.92 21.87 10.96
CA ASN A 12 -21.84 21.26 11.75
C ASN A 12 -21.62 19.77 11.45
N LEU A 13 -22.09 19.27 10.30
CA LEU A 13 -21.61 18.00 9.78
C LEU A 13 -20.20 18.23 9.20
N GLU A 14 -19.21 18.36 10.07
CA GLU A 14 -17.83 18.14 9.66
C GLU A 14 -17.76 16.72 9.08
N LEU A 15 -17.61 16.64 7.76
CA LEU A 15 -17.29 15.41 7.05
C LEU A 15 -15.91 14.97 7.53
N ILE A 16 -15.87 14.16 8.60
CA ILE A 16 -14.65 13.50 9.05
C ILE A 16 -14.27 12.52 7.93
N ALA A 17 -13.32 12.92 7.09
CA ALA A 17 -12.74 12.05 6.09
C ALA A 17 -12.09 10.86 6.81
N LYS A 18 -12.72 9.68 6.71
CA LYS A 18 -12.19 8.45 7.31
C LYS A 18 -10.93 8.06 6.54
N ASP A 19 -9.80 7.99 7.25
CA ASP A 19 -8.57 7.43 6.71
C ASP A 19 -8.79 5.95 6.36
N TYR A 20 -8.40 5.52 5.15
CA TYR A 20 -8.36 4.10 4.79
C TYR A 20 -6.99 3.53 5.13
N VAL A 21 -6.96 2.51 5.98
CA VAL A 21 -5.72 1.86 6.43
C VAL A 21 -5.68 0.45 5.88
N PHE A 22 -4.64 0.14 5.12
CA PHE A 22 -4.38 -1.19 4.58
C PHE A 22 -3.13 -1.78 5.23
N LYS A 23 -3.21 -3.02 5.70
CA LYS A 23 -2.08 -3.75 6.28
C LYS A 23 -1.89 -5.07 5.54
N ALA A 24 -0.64 -5.41 5.27
CA ALA A 24 -0.30 -6.71 4.70
C ALA A 24 0.85 -7.35 5.48
N TYR A 25 0.80 -8.68 5.52
CA TYR A 25 1.79 -9.55 6.17
C TYR A 25 2.20 -10.57 5.13
N ALA A 26 3.45 -10.48 4.69
CA ALA A 26 3.92 -11.24 3.55
C ALA A 26 5.25 -11.91 3.83
N THR A 27 5.47 -13.04 3.17
CA THR A 27 6.80 -13.63 3.03
C THR A 27 7.31 -13.32 1.62
N SER A 28 8.55 -12.87 1.52
CA SER A 28 9.17 -12.48 0.26
C SER A 28 10.42 -13.28 -0.06
N ASP A 29 10.66 -13.48 -1.36
CA ASP A 29 11.87 -14.05 -1.91
C ASP A 29 12.54 -13.07 -2.88
N LEU A 30 13.88 -13.13 -2.90
CA LEU A 30 14.74 -12.32 -3.76
C LEU A 30 15.67 -13.24 -4.53
N ASN A 31 15.67 -13.14 -5.86
CA ASN A 31 16.72 -13.73 -6.68
C ASN A 31 17.68 -12.63 -7.13
N THR A 32 18.91 -12.67 -6.64
CA THR A 32 19.86 -11.54 -6.72
C THR A 32 21.01 -11.85 -7.66
N ILE A 33 21.32 -10.87 -8.53
CA ILE A 33 22.51 -10.81 -9.36
C ILE A 33 23.40 -9.70 -8.77
N ASP A 34 24.61 -10.07 -8.40
CA ASP A 34 25.66 -9.12 -8.02
C ASP A 34 26.31 -8.57 -9.29
N ILE A 35 26.14 -7.26 -9.54
CA ILE A 35 26.68 -6.57 -10.73
C ILE A 35 28.10 -6.06 -10.41
N SER A 36 28.31 -5.55 -9.20
CA SER A 36 29.60 -5.15 -8.65
C SER A 36 29.58 -5.21 -7.11
N GLU A 37 30.68 -4.83 -6.45
CA GLU A 37 30.73 -4.74 -4.98
C GLU A 37 29.61 -3.86 -4.39
N ASN A 38 29.23 -2.80 -5.09
CA ASN A 38 28.26 -1.80 -4.63
C ASN A 38 26.95 -1.82 -5.42
N GLU A 39 26.77 -2.73 -6.38
CA GLU A 39 25.58 -2.77 -7.23
C GLU A 39 24.96 -4.16 -7.27
N LYS A 40 23.67 -4.23 -6.96
CA LYS A 40 22.88 -5.47 -6.98
C LYS A 40 21.55 -5.24 -7.68
N PHE A 41 21.12 -6.24 -8.42
CA PHE A 41 19.77 -6.32 -8.96
C PHE A 41 19.09 -7.56 -8.43
N SER A 42 17.88 -7.41 -7.90
CA SER A 42 17.09 -8.54 -7.41
C SER A 42 15.72 -8.54 -8.04
N SER A 43 15.30 -9.68 -8.58
CA SER A 43 13.87 -9.90 -8.78
C SER A 43 13.20 -10.19 -7.43
N TYR A 44 12.02 -9.64 -7.24
CA TYR A 44 11.26 -9.72 -6.00
C TYR A 44 9.93 -10.42 -6.24
N THR A 45 9.61 -11.37 -5.37
CA THR A 45 8.26 -11.93 -5.28
C THR A 45 7.82 -11.98 -3.82
N SER A 46 6.51 -11.89 -3.58
CA SER A 46 5.96 -12.12 -2.26
C SER A 46 4.53 -12.65 -2.33
N ASN A 47 4.15 -13.39 -1.30
CA ASN A 47 2.76 -13.76 -1.05
C ASN A 47 2.42 -13.43 0.40
N GLY A 48 1.20 -13.00 0.64
CA GLY A 48 0.80 -12.55 1.96
C GLY A 48 -0.70 -12.56 2.19
N LEU A 49 -1.05 -12.25 3.44
CA LEU A 49 -2.40 -11.97 3.90
C LEU A 49 -2.52 -10.49 4.20
N TRP A 50 -3.74 -9.95 4.15
CA TRP A 50 -3.97 -8.54 4.43
C TRP A 50 -5.30 -8.31 5.16
N ASP A 51 -5.38 -7.19 5.86
CA ASP A 51 -6.58 -6.63 6.49
C ASP A 51 -6.66 -5.12 6.27
N ASP A 52 -7.87 -4.56 6.24
CA ASP A 52 -8.08 -3.11 6.14
C ASP A 52 -9.03 -2.52 7.20
N SER A 53 -9.13 -1.19 7.21
CA SER A 53 -9.98 -0.43 8.13
C SER A 53 -11.48 -0.47 7.82
N ASP A 54 -11.88 -1.03 6.68
CA ASP A 54 -13.28 -1.24 6.31
C ASP A 54 -13.75 -2.65 6.67
N GLY A 55 -12.86 -3.47 7.24
CA GLY A 55 -13.14 -4.81 7.73
C GLY A 55 -12.95 -5.90 6.67
N ASP A 56 -12.30 -5.58 5.55
CA ASP A 56 -11.93 -6.57 4.56
C ASP A 56 -10.62 -7.25 4.89
N TYR A 57 -10.49 -8.45 4.37
CA TYR A 57 -9.31 -9.27 4.51
C TYR A 57 -9.19 -10.20 3.29
N GLY A 58 -7.99 -10.72 3.08
CA GLY A 58 -7.76 -11.70 2.03
C GLY A 58 -6.29 -11.97 1.80
N SER A 59 -5.94 -12.21 0.55
CA SER A 59 -4.58 -12.53 0.14
C SER A 59 -4.04 -11.57 -0.90
N GLU A 60 -2.72 -11.49 -0.97
CA GLU A 60 -2.01 -10.77 -2.02
C GLU A 60 -0.85 -11.59 -2.57
N LYS A 61 -0.56 -11.36 -3.85
CA LYS A 61 0.68 -11.79 -4.49
C LYS A 61 1.33 -10.59 -5.17
N CYS A 62 2.64 -10.47 -5.06
CA CYS A 62 3.38 -9.35 -5.62
C CYS A 62 4.60 -9.83 -6.41
N SER A 63 4.97 -9.04 -7.42
CA SER A 63 6.15 -9.25 -8.24
C SER A 63 6.77 -7.91 -8.64
N GLY A 64 8.08 -7.86 -8.77
CA GLY A 64 8.80 -6.66 -9.17
C GLY A 64 10.31 -6.81 -9.07
N PHE A 65 10.98 -5.70 -8.81
CA PHE A 65 12.42 -5.68 -8.64
C PHE A 65 12.87 -4.76 -7.49
N VAL A 66 14.10 -5.00 -7.07
CA VAL A 66 14.88 -4.13 -6.19
C VAL A 66 16.24 -3.92 -6.83
N ARG A 67 16.62 -2.67 -7.08
CA ARG A 67 17.99 -2.29 -7.45
C ARG A 67 18.64 -1.61 -6.25
N GLN A 68 19.87 -2.00 -5.95
CA GLN A 68 20.67 -1.39 -4.91
C GLN A 68 21.94 -0.84 -5.55
N SER A 69 22.27 0.41 -5.27
CA SER A 69 23.50 1.06 -5.74
C SER A 69 24.07 1.90 -4.61
N PHE A 70 25.27 1.55 -4.13
CA PHE A 70 25.84 2.11 -2.91
C PHE A 70 24.84 1.99 -1.74
N ASP A 71 24.38 3.13 -1.23
CA ASP A 71 23.38 3.22 -0.17
C ASP A 71 21.98 3.52 -0.69
N GLU A 72 21.76 3.55 -2.00
CA GLU A 72 20.45 3.80 -2.60
C GLU A 72 19.72 2.50 -2.90
N VAL A 73 18.39 2.54 -2.73
CA VAL A 73 17.48 1.46 -3.07
C VAL A 73 16.36 2.00 -3.95
N ASP A 74 16.20 1.40 -5.12
CA ASP A 74 15.06 1.60 -6.02
C ASP A 74 14.23 0.32 -6.03
N LEU A 75 12.99 0.40 -5.55
CA LEU A 75 12.06 -0.71 -5.47
C LEU A 75 10.82 -0.36 -6.27
N GLN A 76 10.43 -1.25 -7.17
CA GLN A 76 9.19 -1.16 -7.92
C GLN A 76 8.53 -2.53 -7.93
N VAL A 77 7.41 -2.63 -7.21
CA VAL A 77 6.66 -3.87 -7.01
C VAL A 77 5.21 -3.64 -7.37
N TYR A 78 4.59 -4.62 -7.98
CA TYR A 78 3.18 -4.63 -8.34
C TYR A 78 2.50 -5.81 -7.66
N CYS A 79 1.32 -5.56 -7.11
CA CYS A 79 0.57 -6.53 -6.33
C CYS A 79 -0.84 -6.70 -6.91
N GLU A 80 -1.30 -7.94 -6.90
CA GLU A 80 -2.71 -8.30 -7.04
C GLU A 80 -3.23 -8.70 -5.66
N THR A 81 -4.29 -8.03 -5.22
CA THR A 81 -4.86 -8.17 -3.89
C THR A 81 -6.33 -8.57 -4.02
N VAL A 82 -6.72 -9.68 -3.38
CA VAL A 82 -8.08 -10.26 -3.48
C VAL A 82 -8.69 -10.32 -2.10
N ASN A 83 -9.95 -9.90 -1.95
CA ASN A 83 -10.66 -9.94 -0.69
C ASN A 83 -11.53 -11.20 -0.53
N GLN A 84 -12.15 -11.34 0.64
CA GLN A 84 -13.04 -12.45 1.02
C GLN A 84 -14.26 -12.64 0.12
N ASN A 85 -14.64 -11.62 -0.65
CA ASN A 85 -15.75 -11.64 -1.60
C ASN A 85 -15.30 -11.82 -3.06
N GLY A 86 -14.00 -11.96 -3.32
CA GLY A 86 -13.44 -12.05 -4.67
C GLY A 86 -13.30 -10.71 -5.40
N ASP A 87 -13.54 -9.58 -4.74
CA ASP A 87 -13.19 -8.27 -5.27
C ASP A 87 -11.65 -8.13 -5.26
N ILE A 88 -11.12 -7.56 -6.34
CA ILE A 88 -9.69 -7.46 -6.60
C ILE A 88 -9.31 -5.99 -6.69
N PHE A 89 -8.13 -5.64 -6.19
CA PHE A 89 -7.47 -4.41 -6.58
C PHE A 89 -5.99 -4.66 -6.86
N TRP A 90 -5.47 -3.91 -7.82
CA TRP A 90 -4.06 -3.95 -8.18
C TRP A 90 -3.40 -2.68 -7.68
N ASN A 91 -2.22 -2.81 -7.08
CA ASN A 91 -1.47 -1.68 -6.56
C ASN A 91 0.01 -1.75 -6.92
N SER A 92 0.62 -0.59 -7.14
CA SER A 92 2.08 -0.46 -7.16
C SER A 92 2.58 -0.13 -5.76
N ARG A 93 3.81 -0.51 -5.45
CA ARG A 93 4.59 -0.12 -4.28
C ARG A 93 5.94 0.35 -4.79
N ILE A 94 6.15 1.66 -4.76
CA ILE A 94 7.35 2.31 -5.31
C ILE A 94 8.08 3.00 -4.18
N ARG A 95 9.40 2.77 -4.12
CA ARG A 95 10.29 3.42 -3.16
C ARG A 95 11.62 3.74 -3.81
N LYS A 96 12.03 4.99 -3.69
CA LYS A 96 13.42 5.44 -3.86
C LYS A 96 13.90 5.99 -2.53
N SER A 97 14.90 5.36 -1.93
CA SER A 97 15.34 5.73 -0.59
C SER A 97 16.78 5.33 -0.31
N ILE A 98 17.34 5.85 0.78
CA ILE A 98 18.54 5.26 1.38
C ILE A 98 18.23 3.85 1.91
N LYS A 99 19.26 3.00 1.97
CA LYS A 99 19.19 1.63 2.49
C LYS A 99 18.75 1.66 3.94
N GLY A 100 17.85 0.75 4.30
CA GLY A 100 17.24 0.69 5.64
C GLY A 100 16.01 1.56 5.83
N ALA A 101 15.72 2.53 4.93
CA ALA A 101 14.46 3.27 4.97
C ALA A 101 13.30 2.39 4.46
N GLY A 102 12.43 1.98 5.37
CA GLY A 102 11.24 1.17 5.09
C GLY A 102 10.00 2.00 4.76
N ALA A 103 10.08 3.00 3.88
CA ALA A 103 8.93 3.85 3.55
C ALA A 103 8.84 4.10 2.04
N GLY A 104 7.61 4.22 1.50
CA GLY A 104 7.38 4.47 0.08
C GLY A 104 5.95 4.89 -0.23
N GLN A 105 5.57 4.81 -1.50
CA GLN A 105 4.23 5.13 -1.98
C GLN A 105 3.55 3.91 -2.60
N MET A 106 2.32 3.65 -2.16
CA MET A 106 1.43 2.66 -2.75
C MET A 106 0.40 3.40 -3.61
N THR A 107 0.19 2.98 -4.85
CA THR A 107 -0.87 3.54 -5.71
C THR A 107 -1.82 2.46 -6.13
N ILE A 108 -3.13 2.67 -5.96
CA ILE A 108 -4.15 1.75 -6.46
C ILE A 108 -4.33 2.00 -7.96
N LEU A 109 -3.94 1.02 -8.77
CA LEU A 109 -3.87 1.13 -10.22
C LEU A 109 -5.20 0.77 -10.89
N ASN A 110 -5.91 -0.20 -10.33
CA ASN A 110 -7.19 -0.67 -10.85
C ASN A 110 -7.94 -1.44 -9.74
N GLY A 111 -9.24 -1.67 -9.92
CA GLY A 111 -10.04 -2.47 -9.00
C GLY A 111 -11.38 -2.92 -9.55
N THR A 112 -11.91 -3.99 -8.97
CA THR A 112 -13.26 -4.51 -9.21
C THR A 112 -14.16 -4.20 -8.01
N GLY A 113 -15.47 -4.43 -8.17
CA GLY A 113 -16.45 -4.24 -7.11
C GLY A 113 -16.32 -2.90 -6.39
N LYS A 114 -16.19 -2.96 -5.06
CA LYS A 114 -16.06 -1.76 -4.23
C LYS A 114 -14.74 -1.02 -4.37
N TYR A 115 -13.67 -1.67 -4.86
CA TYR A 115 -12.35 -1.05 -4.99
C TYR A 115 -12.24 -0.12 -6.21
N ARG A 116 -13.23 -0.11 -7.11
CA ARG A 116 -13.30 0.85 -8.22
C ARG A 116 -13.21 2.30 -7.75
N LYS A 117 -13.79 2.62 -6.59
CA LYS A 117 -13.76 3.97 -6.00
C LYS A 117 -12.38 4.38 -5.46
N TYR A 118 -11.43 3.44 -5.38
CA TYR A 118 -10.07 3.68 -4.86
C TYR A 118 -9.03 3.82 -5.99
N ILE A 119 -9.41 3.67 -7.25
CA ILE A 119 -8.49 3.80 -8.39
C ILE A 119 -7.87 5.20 -8.39
N GLY A 120 -6.55 5.27 -8.52
CA GLY A 120 -5.77 6.51 -8.49
C GLY A 120 -5.37 6.97 -7.08
N LEU A 121 -5.86 6.33 -6.02
CA LEU A 121 -5.52 6.70 -4.65
C LEU A 121 -4.05 6.40 -4.36
N ILE A 122 -3.33 7.41 -3.88
CA ILE A 122 -1.91 7.32 -3.48
C ILE A 122 -1.83 7.30 -1.95
N CYS A 123 -1.12 6.31 -1.43
CA CYS A 123 -1.03 6.03 0.00
C CYS A 123 0.43 5.92 0.43
N PRO A 124 0.93 6.82 1.29
CA PRO A 124 2.21 6.58 1.95
C PRO A 124 2.16 5.29 2.75
N TYR A 125 3.25 4.52 2.71
CA TYR A 125 3.38 3.28 3.46
C TYR A 125 4.68 3.20 4.25
N GLY A 126 4.65 2.38 5.29
CA GLY A 126 5.82 1.86 6.01
C GLY A 126 5.89 0.34 5.90
N ILE A 127 7.09 -0.21 5.88
CA ILE A 127 7.36 -1.65 5.86
C ILE A 127 8.50 -2.01 6.80
N LEU A 128 8.32 -3.08 7.56
CA LEU A 128 9.32 -3.67 8.44
C LEU A 128 9.58 -5.11 8.01
N TYR A 129 10.85 -5.53 8.07
CA TYR A 129 11.25 -6.89 7.71
C TYR A 129 11.83 -7.62 8.91
N LYS A 130 11.51 -8.91 9.03
CA LYS A 130 12.18 -9.87 9.92
C LYS A 130 12.48 -11.11 9.11
N LYS A 131 13.75 -11.29 8.73
CA LYS A 131 14.17 -12.32 7.77
C LYS A 131 13.38 -12.17 6.45
N LYS A 132 12.62 -13.19 6.06
CA LYS A 132 11.79 -13.18 4.85
C LYS A 132 10.41 -12.56 5.07
N ASP A 133 10.01 -12.36 6.33
CA ASP A 133 8.68 -11.87 6.67
C ASP A 133 8.64 -10.35 6.69
N ALA A 134 7.52 -9.78 6.28
CA ALA A 134 7.30 -8.36 6.15
C ALA A 134 5.97 -7.93 6.77
N TRP A 135 5.98 -6.80 7.48
CA TRP A 135 4.81 -6.10 7.98
C TRP A 135 4.69 -4.78 7.24
N PHE A 136 3.69 -4.69 6.37
CA PHE A 136 3.39 -3.53 5.56
C PHE A 136 2.17 -2.80 6.13
N LYS A 137 2.23 -1.47 6.15
CA LYS A 137 1.09 -0.61 6.50
C LYS A 137 1.05 0.61 5.59
N ALA A 138 -0.04 0.77 4.85
CA ALA A 138 -0.36 1.96 4.10
C ALA A 138 -1.50 2.73 4.75
N LYS A 139 -1.44 4.06 4.67
CA LYS A 139 -2.50 4.96 5.13
C LYS A 139 -2.89 5.87 3.97
N CYS A 140 -4.11 5.69 3.47
CA CYS A 140 -4.66 6.45 2.35
C CYS A 140 -5.62 7.52 2.87
N LYS A 141 -5.59 8.69 2.24
CA LYS A 141 -6.55 9.78 2.48
C LYS A 141 -7.33 10.03 1.21
N PHE A 142 -8.65 10.03 1.30
CA PHE A 142 -9.49 10.54 0.22
C PHE A 142 -9.29 12.05 0.16
N GLU A 143 -8.81 12.55 -0.97
CA GLU A 143 -8.88 13.99 -1.25
C GLU A 143 -10.35 14.30 -1.57
N ASN A 144 -10.94 15.22 -0.80
CA ASN A 144 -12.30 15.73 -1.00
C ASN A 144 -12.37 16.65 -2.22
#